data_AF-A0A167GRZ8-F1
#
_entry.id   AF-A0A167GRZ8-F1
#
_cell.length_a   1.000
_cell.length_b   1.000
_cell.length_c   1.000
_cell.angle_alpha   90.00
_cell.angle_beta   90.00
_cell.angle_gamma   90.00
#
_symmetry.space_group_name_H-M   'P 1'
#
loop_
_entity.id
_entity.type
_entity.pdbx_description
1 polymer ?
#
loop_
_entity_poly.entity_id
_entity_poly.type
_entity_poly.pdbx_seq_one_letter_code
_entity_poly.pdbx_strand_id
1 'polypeptide(L)'
;MPRWVDWSQFVCPFTPERRFQFEGQSPPSPPPTPKDDTWARELLEGVVWVLLDGSGEAVRADEDDEGFWWPAQVKSEPWSHPIVVHLLPIRHVHQTLLQLHRPSSSNILTFVDSRTAQPRFNDRTFRVHDRTRELHGRQHPDLADFKAALERATTLNAEDHLPDVEEILRLSSRHPSVSGIEISSQRRQATTAAAEVGDDHPQAAWCDPGPDSLLEIPGELVIARSYKAYYAAMVYDYKPGVFMNGRARPGQYLIEFMDGKRRWMSRKMFYSRDDDEFVTKPLGHYEDEDDSDADADVEVHVDTARPITAAPTDRATAESMALEKLIPHIYNILHWTVKSAYPPTRGRCDDFYRGARKRKALGADGTQTGSLTASERGVVSKAMQTWVACDLRPVGDARYEELSPIDRAMFCCDILVPEAAKQLLAWRAGYRVDQASVPPCPEGPAELSAALQQQETAIHKKADHLARLPPPANWAKKINAVRTSRSAAMRELGRLA
;
A
#
# COMPACT_ATOMS: atom_id res chain seq x y z
N MET A 1 -24.75 49.81 34.14
CA MET A 1 -23.40 50.27 34.53
C MET A 1 -22.62 49.08 35.08
N PRO A 2 -21.58 48.58 34.37
CA PRO A 2 -20.82 47.43 34.80
C PRO A 2 -19.64 47.84 35.72
N ARG A 3 -19.44 47.05 36.78
CA ARG A 3 -18.35 47.21 37.76
C ARG A 3 -17.05 46.62 37.22
N TRP A 4 -15.97 47.39 37.37
CA TRP A 4 -14.59 46.99 37.13
C TRP A 4 -14.03 46.25 38.35
N VAL A 5 -13.20 45.23 38.10
CA VAL A 5 -12.49 44.44 39.11
C VAL A 5 -11.06 44.96 39.24
N ASP A 6 -10.66 45.18 40.49
CA ASP A 6 -9.38 45.71 40.96
C ASP A 6 -8.30 44.61 41.01
N TRP A 7 -7.10 44.93 40.51
CA TRP A 7 -5.95 44.04 40.31
C TRP A 7 -4.79 44.27 41.31
N SER A 8 -5.07 44.82 42.48
CA SER A 8 -4.03 45.26 43.43
C SER A 8 -3.51 44.23 44.44
N GLN A 9 -3.67 42.92 44.21
CA GLN A 9 -3.15 41.91 45.14
C GLN A 9 -2.37 40.80 44.45
N PHE A 10 -1.13 41.07 44.01
CA PHE A 10 -0.05 40.06 44.04
C PHE A 10 1.30 40.78 44.13
N VAL A 11 1.81 40.90 45.35
CA VAL A 11 3.15 41.37 45.67
C VAL A 11 4.07 40.16 45.76
N CYS A 12 5.15 40.16 44.96
CA CYS A 12 6.22 39.17 45.02
C CYS A 12 7.17 39.46 46.20
N PRO A 13 7.66 38.44 46.92
CA PRO A 13 8.86 38.57 47.73
C PRO A 13 10.10 38.08 46.97
N PHE A 14 11.12 38.94 46.99
CA PHE A 14 12.52 38.68 46.64
C PHE A 14 13.17 37.73 47.65
N THR A 15 14.03 36.80 47.21
CA THR A 15 15.18 36.31 47.99
C THR A 15 16.29 35.78 47.05
N PRO A 16 17.57 35.77 47.50
CA PRO A 16 18.73 35.98 46.63
C PRO A 16 19.63 34.74 46.43
N GLU A 17 20.60 34.92 45.53
CA GLU A 17 21.88 34.20 45.38
C GLU A 17 21.85 32.68 45.12
N ARG A 18 22.05 32.30 43.85
CA ARG A 18 22.61 30.98 43.49
C ARG A 18 23.87 31.12 42.63
N ARG A 19 24.97 30.71 43.24
CA ARG A 19 26.29 30.37 42.68
C ARG A 19 26.15 29.59 41.36
N PHE A 20 26.86 30.06 40.33
CA PHE A 20 27.13 29.31 39.12
C PHE A 20 27.99 28.07 39.44
N GLN A 21 27.38 26.88 39.38
CA GLN A 21 28.10 25.63 39.16
C GLN A 21 28.04 25.33 37.66
N PHE A 22 29.20 25.15 37.05
CA PHE A 22 29.32 24.58 35.71
C PHE A 22 28.87 23.12 35.77
N GLU A 23 27.62 22.85 35.38
CA GLU A 23 27.17 21.50 35.06
C GLU A 23 27.83 21.05 33.76
N GLY A 24 28.67 20.03 33.85
CA GLY A 24 29.15 19.28 32.70
C GLY A 24 27.96 18.73 31.92
N GLN A 25 27.94 18.98 30.61
CA GLN A 25 26.93 18.46 29.70
C GLN A 25 26.87 16.93 29.84
N SER A 26 25.76 16.44 30.41
CA SER A 26 25.46 15.01 30.40
C SER A 26 25.33 14.55 28.95
N PRO A 27 25.87 13.37 28.59
CA PRO A 27 25.73 12.84 27.24
C PRO A 27 24.25 12.66 26.90
N PRO A 28 23.83 12.88 25.64
CA PRO A 28 22.45 12.73 25.23
C PRO A 28 21.94 11.32 25.58
N SER A 29 20.79 11.27 26.25
CA SER A 29 20.06 10.03 26.52
C SER A 29 19.84 9.26 25.22
N PRO A 30 19.93 7.92 25.21
CA PRO A 30 19.54 7.15 24.04
C PRO A 30 18.09 7.50 23.67
N PRO A 31 17.75 7.57 22.36
CA PRO A 31 16.39 7.84 21.94
C PRO A 31 15.46 6.81 22.61
N PRO A 32 14.32 7.24 23.19
CA PRO A 32 13.38 6.31 23.81
C PRO A 32 12.97 5.28 22.75
N THR A 33 13.14 3.99 23.03
CA THR A 33 12.57 2.92 22.21
C THR A 33 11.05 3.06 22.29
N PRO A 34 10.37 3.53 21.22
CA PRO A 34 8.96 3.91 21.32
C PRO A 34 8.10 2.65 21.34
N LYS A 35 7.26 2.51 22.36
CA LYS A 35 6.31 1.38 22.49
C LYS A 35 5.20 1.36 21.42
N ASP A 36 5.05 2.41 20.60
CA ASP A 36 3.99 2.48 19.57
C ASP A 36 4.50 2.59 18.13
N ASP A 37 5.79 2.34 17.88
CA ASP A 37 6.26 2.12 16.50
C ASP A 37 6.00 0.66 16.14
N THR A 38 4.77 0.39 15.67
CA THR A 38 4.37 -0.98 15.28
C THR A 38 5.10 -1.31 13.99
N TRP A 39 6.25 -1.98 14.12
CA TRP A 39 6.99 -2.47 12.98
C TRP A 39 6.13 -3.46 12.20
N ALA A 40 5.99 -3.23 10.90
CA ALA A 40 5.26 -4.09 9.99
C ALA A 40 6.08 -4.20 8.71
N ARG A 41 6.26 -5.44 8.24
CA ARG A 41 7.10 -5.75 7.08
C ARG A 41 6.55 -5.12 5.81
N GLU A 42 5.23 -5.04 5.73
CA GLU A 42 4.46 -4.48 4.62
C GLU A 42 4.70 -2.97 4.44
N LEU A 43 5.28 -2.31 5.45
CA LEU A 43 5.62 -0.88 5.39
C LEU A 43 7.04 -0.63 4.85
N LEU A 44 7.82 -1.68 4.57
CA LEU A 44 9.18 -1.59 4.07
C LEU A 44 9.19 -1.40 2.55
N GLU A 45 8.84 -0.20 2.10
CA GLU A 45 8.85 0.20 0.69
C GLU A 45 9.85 1.34 0.42
N GLY A 46 10.36 1.43 -0.81
CA GLY A 46 11.24 2.51 -1.25
C GLY A 46 12.59 2.52 -0.53
N VAL A 47 12.83 3.55 0.29
CA VAL A 47 14.05 3.70 1.09
C VAL A 47 13.81 3.21 2.51
N VAL A 48 14.77 2.49 3.07
CA VAL A 48 14.77 1.92 4.42
C VAL A 48 16.09 2.18 5.14
N TRP A 49 16.09 2.02 6.45
CA TRP A 49 17.31 1.97 7.27
C TRP A 49 17.67 0.53 7.57
N VAL A 50 18.93 0.16 7.39
CA VAL A 50 19.45 -1.17 7.69
C VAL A 50 20.57 -1.06 8.71
N LEU A 51 20.57 -1.91 9.74
CA LEU A 51 21.63 -1.96 10.73
C LEU A 51 22.80 -2.78 10.19
N LEU A 52 23.95 -2.13 10.02
CA LEU A 52 25.18 -2.75 9.54
C LEU A 52 26.19 -2.90 10.69
N ASP A 53 26.93 -3.99 10.68
CA ASP A 53 28.05 -4.22 11.59
C ASP A 53 29.30 -3.44 11.13
N GLY A 54 30.40 -3.55 11.89
CA GLY A 54 31.67 -2.91 11.54
C GLY A 54 32.33 -3.43 10.25
N SER A 55 31.84 -4.52 9.64
CA SER A 55 32.29 -5.06 8.36
C SER A 55 31.42 -4.63 7.18
N GLY A 56 30.26 -4.02 7.44
CA GLY A 56 29.29 -3.62 6.42
C GLY A 56 28.25 -4.71 6.11
N GLU A 57 28.19 -5.78 6.89
CA GLU A 57 27.17 -6.84 6.79
C GLU A 57 25.95 -6.50 7.64
N ALA A 58 24.78 -7.04 7.29
CA ALA A 58 23.57 -6.83 8.09
C ALA A 58 23.67 -7.54 9.45
N VAL A 59 23.39 -6.80 10.52
CA VAL A 59 23.24 -7.41 11.86
C VAL A 59 22.02 -8.33 11.87
N ARG A 60 22.17 -9.53 12.43
CA ARG A 60 21.05 -10.48 12.54
C ARG A 60 20.11 -10.04 13.66
N ALA A 61 18.82 -10.33 13.50
CA ALA A 61 17.78 -9.92 14.44
C ALA A 61 18.00 -10.40 15.90
N ASP A 62 18.80 -11.46 16.09
CA ASP A 62 19.02 -12.13 17.37
C ASP A 62 20.36 -11.74 18.03
N GLU A 63 21.16 -10.88 17.38
CA GLU A 63 22.50 -10.48 17.83
C GLU A 63 22.45 -9.02 18.33
N ASP A 64 22.81 -8.79 19.60
CA ASP A 64 22.98 -7.46 20.19
C ASP A 64 24.34 -6.86 19.76
N ASP A 65 24.65 -6.91 18.47
CA ASP A 65 25.92 -6.47 17.94
C ASP A 65 25.96 -4.94 17.78
N GLU A 66 27.12 -4.37 18.11
CA GLU A 66 27.40 -2.95 17.85
C GLU A 66 27.38 -2.69 16.34
N GLY A 67 26.60 -1.68 15.93
CA GLY A 67 26.40 -1.36 14.52
C GLY A 67 26.04 0.09 14.26
N PHE A 68 25.83 0.39 12.99
CA PHE A 68 25.36 1.69 12.54
C PHE A 68 24.23 1.53 11.52
N TRP A 69 23.24 2.41 11.61
CA TRP A 69 22.11 2.47 10.69
C TRP A 69 22.54 3.15 9.40
N TRP A 70 22.30 2.48 8.28
CA TRP A 70 22.64 2.97 6.94
C TRP A 70 21.43 2.95 6.01
N PRO A 71 21.24 3.97 5.15
CA PRO A 71 20.11 3.99 4.23
C PRO A 71 20.33 3.02 3.06
N ALA A 72 19.28 2.29 2.70
CA ALA A 72 19.25 1.34 1.60
C ALA A 72 17.94 1.46 0.80
N GLN A 73 17.98 1.10 -0.48
CA GLN A 73 16.78 1.03 -1.32
C GLN A 73 16.29 -0.41 -1.41
N VAL A 74 15.02 -0.65 -1.09
CA VAL A 74 14.39 -1.96 -1.25
C VAL A 74 14.28 -2.29 -2.74
N LYS A 75 14.77 -3.47 -3.15
CA LYS A 75 14.77 -3.94 -4.55
C LYS A 75 13.83 -5.10 -4.81
N SER A 76 13.31 -5.72 -3.75
CA SER A 76 12.35 -6.81 -3.83
C SER A 76 11.04 -6.39 -3.18
N GLU A 77 9.95 -7.10 -3.48
CA GLU A 77 8.67 -6.81 -2.85
C GLU A 77 8.75 -6.93 -1.32
N PRO A 78 8.04 -6.13 -0.52
CA PRO A 78 8.13 -6.16 0.96
C PRO A 78 7.89 -7.56 1.55
N TRP A 79 7.02 -8.35 0.91
CA TRP A 79 6.71 -9.74 1.31
C TRP A 79 7.74 -10.78 0.85
N SER A 80 8.65 -10.44 -0.07
CA SER A 80 9.67 -11.36 -0.59
C SER A 80 10.70 -11.77 0.48
N HIS A 81 11.03 -13.06 0.54
CA HIS A 81 11.99 -13.60 1.49
C HIS A 81 13.15 -14.27 0.73
N PRO A 82 14.42 -13.87 0.94
CA PRO A 82 14.87 -12.75 1.77
C PRO A 82 14.47 -11.38 1.20
N ILE A 83 14.42 -10.34 2.04
CA ILE A 83 14.29 -8.96 1.54
C ILE A 83 15.64 -8.55 0.95
N VAL A 84 15.64 -8.13 -0.31
CA VAL A 84 16.84 -7.66 -1.02
C VAL A 84 16.87 -6.14 -0.97
N VAL A 85 17.91 -5.60 -0.36
CA VAL A 85 18.14 -4.16 -0.27
C VAL A 85 19.44 -3.78 -0.96
N HIS A 86 19.44 -2.65 -1.65
CA HIS A 86 20.62 -2.06 -2.27
C HIS A 86 21.12 -0.90 -1.40
N LEU A 87 22.23 -1.11 -0.70
CA LEU A 87 22.89 -0.10 0.13
C LEU A 87 23.25 1.11 -0.73
N LEU A 88 22.96 2.31 -0.21
CA LEU A 88 23.48 3.52 -0.81
C LEU A 88 25.00 3.59 -0.60
N PRO A 89 25.76 4.23 -1.52
CA PRO A 89 27.21 4.09 -1.58
C PRO A 89 27.93 4.29 -0.24
N ILE A 90 28.75 3.31 0.15
CA ILE A 90 29.71 3.36 1.27
C ILE A 90 31.09 3.06 0.70
N ARG A 91 32.10 3.90 0.96
CA ARG A 91 33.44 3.73 0.36
C ARG A 91 34.12 2.43 0.73
N HIS A 92 33.78 1.85 1.88
CA HIS A 92 34.47 0.73 2.49
C HIS A 92 33.72 -0.61 2.38
N VAL A 93 32.54 -0.62 1.76
CA VAL A 93 31.73 -1.83 1.61
C VAL A 93 31.73 -2.26 0.15
N HIS A 94 32.30 -3.43 -0.12
CA HIS A 94 32.38 -3.98 -1.48
C HIS A 94 31.04 -4.53 -1.99
N GLN A 95 30.14 -4.88 -1.07
CA GLN A 95 28.84 -5.45 -1.38
C GLN A 95 27.73 -4.38 -1.25
N THR A 96 27.16 -3.96 -2.38
CA THR A 96 26.05 -3.01 -2.37
C THR A 96 24.68 -3.68 -2.27
N LEU A 97 24.59 -4.99 -2.55
CA LEU A 97 23.33 -5.74 -2.51
C LEU A 97 23.33 -6.70 -1.31
N LEU A 98 22.37 -6.51 -0.40
CA LEU A 98 22.28 -7.21 0.87
C LEU A 98 20.98 -8.00 0.95
N GLN A 99 21.05 -9.23 1.47
CA GLN A 99 19.90 -10.12 1.60
C GLN A 99 19.53 -10.34 3.07
N LEU A 100 18.43 -9.74 3.50
CA LEU A 100 17.91 -9.83 4.87
C LEU A 100 17.01 -11.06 4.99
N HIS A 101 17.55 -12.13 5.56
CA HIS A 101 16.86 -13.40 5.77
C HIS A 101 15.91 -13.40 6.97
N ARG A 102 16.04 -12.45 7.90
CA ARG A 102 15.13 -12.31 9.05
C ARG A 102 14.91 -10.82 9.32
N PRO A 103 14.11 -10.14 8.49
CA PRO A 103 13.81 -8.73 8.70
C PRO A 103 13.04 -8.58 10.02
N SER A 104 13.51 -7.67 10.87
CA SER A 104 12.88 -7.32 12.15
C SER A 104 13.10 -5.84 12.45
N SER A 105 12.42 -5.32 13.47
CA SER A 105 12.65 -3.96 13.96
C SER A 105 14.07 -3.70 14.44
N SER A 106 14.85 -4.77 14.73
CA SER A 106 16.22 -4.65 15.21
C SER A 106 17.23 -4.43 14.08
N ASN A 107 16.92 -4.84 12.85
CA ASN A 107 17.88 -4.76 11.73
C ASN A 107 17.39 -3.99 10.50
N ILE A 108 16.09 -3.74 10.37
CA ILE A 108 15.54 -2.93 9.28
C ILE A 108 14.37 -2.08 9.76
N LEU A 109 14.38 -0.80 9.40
CA LEU A 109 13.34 0.17 9.78
C LEU A 109 12.92 1.00 8.56
N THR A 110 11.70 1.54 8.60
CA THR A 110 11.23 2.49 7.58
C THR A 110 12.07 3.76 7.57
N PHE A 111 12.35 4.35 6.40
CA PHE A 111 13.24 5.51 6.33
C PHE A 111 12.74 6.72 7.14
N VAL A 112 11.43 6.94 7.10
CA VAL A 112 10.77 8.07 7.76
C VAL A 112 10.11 7.60 9.06
N ASP A 113 10.28 8.37 10.12
CA ASP A 113 9.53 8.22 11.36
C ASP A 113 8.07 8.64 11.14
N SER A 114 7.13 7.74 11.41
CA SER A 114 5.68 7.95 11.25
C SER A 114 5.16 9.15 12.04
N ARG A 115 5.81 9.51 13.15
CA ARG A 115 5.38 10.61 14.03
C ARG A 115 5.88 11.97 13.57
N THR A 116 7.15 12.04 13.17
CA THR A 116 7.80 13.31 12.84
C THR A 116 7.83 13.61 11.34
N ALA A 117 7.56 12.60 10.50
CA ALA A 117 7.73 12.65 9.06
C ALA A 117 9.16 13.09 8.62
N GLN A 118 10.15 12.88 9.49
CA GLN A 118 11.58 13.13 9.25
C GLN A 118 12.34 11.80 9.16
N PRO A 119 13.55 11.77 8.56
CA PRO A 119 14.40 10.58 8.61
C PRO A 119 14.63 10.12 10.05
N ARG A 120 14.46 8.82 10.33
CA ARG A 120 14.60 8.25 11.69
C ARG A 120 15.96 8.53 12.31
N PHE A 121 17.01 8.46 11.49
CA PHE A 121 18.39 8.68 11.92
C PHE A 121 19.00 9.91 11.27
N ASN A 122 19.87 10.58 12.03
CA ASN A 122 20.64 11.74 11.59
C ASN A 122 22.12 11.54 11.91
N ASP A 123 22.93 12.57 11.65
CA ASP A 123 24.38 12.58 11.83
C ASP A 123 24.85 12.29 13.26
N ARG A 124 23.95 12.36 14.25
CA ARG A 124 24.23 12.07 15.66
C ARG A 124 23.63 10.76 16.15
N THR A 125 22.59 10.25 15.49
CA THR A 125 21.82 9.08 15.97
C THR A 125 22.03 7.82 15.14
N PHE A 126 22.72 7.90 14.01
CA PHE A 126 22.94 6.73 13.15
C PHE A 126 23.82 5.64 13.78
N ARG A 127 24.54 5.93 14.87
CA ARG A 127 25.37 4.95 15.58
C ARG A 127 24.62 4.36 16.75
N VAL A 128 24.59 3.03 16.83
CA VAL A 128 24.12 2.32 18.03
C VAL A 128 25.32 2.22 18.96
N HIS A 129 25.40 3.11 19.95
CA HIS A 129 26.47 3.05 20.95
C HIS A 129 26.16 1.98 21.99
N ASP A 130 26.99 0.95 22.07
CA ASP A 130 27.19 0.27 23.35
C ASP A 130 28.17 1.12 24.18
N ARG A 131 27.73 1.54 25.36
CA ARG A 131 28.40 2.56 26.18
C ARG A 131 29.69 2.05 26.86
N THR A 132 30.19 0.87 26.49
CA THR A 132 31.01 0.10 27.41
C THR A 132 32.35 -0.42 26.87
N ARG A 133 32.68 -0.23 25.59
CA ARG A 133 33.99 -0.65 25.06
C ARG A 133 34.63 0.37 24.15
N GLU A 134 35.78 0.90 24.58
CA GLU A 134 36.75 1.57 23.72
C GLU A 134 37.34 0.56 22.72
N LEU A 135 36.57 0.21 21.69
CA LEU A 135 37.04 -0.64 20.59
C LEU A 135 38.03 0.15 19.74
N HIS A 136 39.31 -0.03 20.06
CA HIS A 136 40.41 0.49 19.27
C HIS A 136 40.51 -0.31 17.96
N GLY A 137 40.26 0.34 16.82
CA GLY A 137 40.80 -0.09 15.52
C GLY A 137 39.83 -0.50 14.41
N ARG A 138 38.50 -0.40 14.57
CA ARG A 138 37.58 -0.63 13.44
C ARG A 138 37.30 0.66 12.67
N GLN A 139 37.44 0.60 11.34
CA GLN A 139 37.13 1.72 10.45
C GLN A 139 35.62 1.91 10.39
N HIS A 140 35.11 2.87 11.15
CA HIS A 140 33.72 3.30 11.01
C HIS A 140 33.56 4.13 9.73
N PRO A 141 32.40 4.09 9.07
CA PRO A 141 32.13 4.95 7.93
C PRO A 141 32.30 6.42 8.31
N ASP A 142 32.91 7.16 7.39
CA ASP A 142 33.12 8.60 7.55
C ASP A 142 31.76 9.32 7.61
N LEU A 143 31.67 10.33 8.46
CA LEU A 143 30.49 11.18 8.59
C LEU A 143 30.12 11.84 7.24
N ALA A 144 31.13 12.12 6.41
CA ALA A 144 30.93 12.65 5.06
C ALA A 144 30.15 11.67 4.16
N ASP A 145 30.48 10.38 4.23
CA ASP A 145 29.79 9.33 3.45
C ASP A 145 28.35 9.16 3.94
N PHE A 146 28.14 9.20 5.26
CA PHE A 146 26.79 9.13 5.83
C PHE A 146 25.91 10.29 5.34
N LYS A 147 26.44 11.51 5.32
CA LYS A 147 25.70 12.69 4.85
C LYS A 147 25.35 12.58 3.36
N ALA A 148 26.28 12.13 2.53
CA ALA A 148 26.03 11.91 1.11
C ALA A 148 24.97 10.82 0.86
N ALA A 149 25.02 9.73 1.64
CA ALA A 149 24.04 8.67 1.58
C ALA A 149 22.65 9.14 2.04
N LEU A 150 22.58 9.92 3.12
CA LEU A 150 21.34 10.49 3.65
C LEU A 150 20.70 11.51 2.69
N GLU A 151 21.51 12.35 2.03
CA GLU A 151 21.01 13.28 1.01
C GLU A 151 20.40 12.51 -0.17
N ARG A 152 21.11 11.49 -0.68
CA ARG A 152 20.60 10.64 -1.77
C ARG A 152 19.35 9.86 -1.37
N ALA A 153 19.30 9.34 -0.15
CA ALA A 153 18.13 8.67 0.41
C ALA A 153 16.91 9.60 0.45
N THR A 154 17.14 10.86 0.84
CA THR A 154 16.09 11.88 0.90
C THR A 154 15.58 12.23 -0.49
N THR A 155 16.45 12.32 -1.49
CA THR A 155 16.07 12.53 -2.89
C THR A 155 15.24 11.36 -3.43
N LEU A 156 15.70 10.12 -3.25
CA LEU A 156 14.97 8.92 -3.70
C LEU A 156 13.60 8.80 -3.03
N ASN A 157 13.50 9.02 -1.72
CA ASN A 157 12.23 9.01 -1.01
C ASN A 157 11.30 10.15 -1.46
N ALA A 158 11.85 11.28 -1.94
CA ALA A 158 11.03 12.34 -2.50
C ALA A 158 10.48 11.97 -3.89
N GLU A 159 11.28 11.25 -4.69
CA GLU A 159 10.92 10.77 -6.04
C GLU A 159 9.88 9.65 -6.01
N ASP A 160 9.96 8.70 -5.08
CA ASP A 160 8.97 7.60 -4.95
C ASP A 160 7.56 8.11 -4.59
N HIS A 161 7.43 9.35 -4.13
CA HIS A 161 6.15 10.00 -3.86
C HIS A 161 5.68 10.93 -4.98
N LEU A 162 6.43 11.03 -6.08
CA LEU A 162 6.00 11.72 -7.29
C LEU A 162 5.35 10.69 -8.24
N PRO A 163 4.21 11.03 -8.87
CA PRO A 163 3.65 10.18 -9.91
C PRO A 163 4.67 10.01 -11.04
N ASP A 164 4.83 8.78 -11.54
CA ASP A 164 5.82 8.40 -12.55
C ASP A 164 5.83 9.40 -13.72
N VAL A 165 6.94 10.13 -13.86
CA VAL A 165 7.08 11.21 -14.84
C VAL A 165 7.11 10.64 -16.26
N GLU A 166 7.44 9.35 -16.44
CA GLU A 166 7.34 8.66 -17.73
C GLU A 166 5.88 8.50 -18.19
N GLU A 167 4.93 8.44 -17.24
CA GLU A 167 3.49 8.45 -17.51
C GLU A 167 3.00 9.85 -17.92
N ILE A 168 3.57 10.91 -17.33
CA ILE A 168 3.26 12.31 -17.66
C ILE A 168 3.86 12.72 -19.03
N LEU A 169 5.08 12.28 -19.36
CA LEU A 169 5.73 12.59 -20.64
C LEU A 169 5.12 11.82 -21.83
N ARG A 170 4.54 10.64 -21.60
CA ARG A 170 3.72 9.93 -22.59
C ARG A 170 2.40 10.66 -22.93
N LEU A 171 1.94 11.56 -22.05
CA LEU A 171 0.74 12.39 -22.29
C LEU A 171 1.01 13.68 -23.08
N SER A 172 2.27 14.16 -23.14
CA SER A 172 2.60 15.43 -23.78
C SER A 172 3.21 15.32 -25.19
N SER A 173 3.46 14.11 -25.69
CA SER A 173 4.09 13.91 -27.00
C SER A 173 3.23 13.05 -27.94
N ARG A 174 2.20 13.65 -28.57
CA ARG A 174 1.60 13.17 -29.83
C ARG A 174 0.66 14.23 -30.43
N HIS A 175 1.21 15.09 -31.29
CA HIS A 175 0.44 15.74 -32.36
C HIS A 175 0.28 14.76 -33.54
N PRO A 176 -0.79 14.87 -34.34
CA PRO A 176 -0.97 14.03 -35.52
C PRO A 176 -0.20 14.64 -36.70
N SER A 177 0.64 13.85 -37.36
CA SER A 177 0.98 14.11 -38.75
C SER A 177 0.81 12.86 -39.58
N VAL A 178 0.10 13.07 -40.67
CA VAL A 178 -0.29 12.15 -41.72
C VAL A 178 0.92 11.81 -42.59
N SER A 179 1.14 10.52 -42.85
CA SER A 179 1.26 9.88 -44.17
C SER A 179 2.11 8.63 -44.09
N GLY A 180 1.61 7.57 -44.72
CA GLY A 180 2.12 6.21 -44.60
C GLY A 180 3.38 5.96 -45.40
N ILE A 181 4.09 4.92 -44.97
CA ILE A 181 5.04 4.18 -45.79
C ILE A 181 4.87 2.70 -45.40
N GLU A 182 4.44 1.91 -46.38
CA GLU A 182 4.48 0.46 -46.35
C GLU A 182 5.94 0.00 -46.26
N ILE A 183 6.27 -0.85 -45.29
CA ILE A 183 7.57 -1.54 -45.28
C ILE A 183 7.34 -3.04 -45.28
N SER A 184 7.73 -3.62 -46.41
CA SER A 184 7.69 -5.02 -46.75
C SER A 184 8.55 -5.88 -45.82
N SER A 185 8.01 -7.05 -45.50
CA SER A 185 8.69 -8.19 -44.92
C SER A 185 9.85 -8.68 -45.78
N GLN A 186 11.09 -8.55 -45.31
CA GLN A 186 12.23 -9.34 -45.80
C GLN A 186 12.80 -10.24 -44.70
N ARG A 187 12.45 -11.51 -44.86
CA ARG A 187 13.02 -12.70 -44.26
C ARG A 187 14.51 -12.80 -44.62
N ARG A 188 15.40 -12.66 -43.65
CA ARG A 188 16.81 -13.07 -43.77
C ARG A 188 17.06 -14.31 -42.92
N GLN A 189 17.32 -15.41 -43.62
CA GLN A 189 18.03 -16.56 -43.09
C GLN A 189 19.47 -16.12 -42.81
N ALA A 190 19.97 -16.37 -41.59
CA ALA A 190 21.37 -16.24 -41.27
C ALA A 190 21.86 -17.59 -40.71
N THR A 191 22.76 -18.17 -41.48
CA THR A 191 23.51 -19.39 -41.25
C THR A 191 24.54 -19.25 -40.14
N THR A 192 24.70 -20.32 -39.39
CA THR A 192 25.67 -20.63 -38.35
C THR A 192 27.13 -20.44 -38.75
N ALA A 193 27.93 -19.82 -37.87
CA ALA A 193 29.34 -20.12 -37.71
C ALA A 193 29.70 -19.95 -36.23
N ALA A 194 30.06 -21.07 -35.59
CA ALA A 194 30.48 -21.15 -34.20
C ALA A 194 31.90 -20.60 -34.05
N ALA A 195 32.04 -19.58 -33.21
CA ALA A 195 33.31 -19.17 -32.64
C ALA A 195 33.22 -19.41 -31.14
N GLU A 196 34.03 -20.33 -30.63
CA GLU A 196 34.24 -20.58 -29.20
C GLU A 196 34.99 -19.37 -28.62
N VAL A 197 34.23 -18.39 -28.15
CA VAL A 197 34.73 -17.33 -27.29
C VAL A 197 34.52 -17.80 -25.86
N GLY A 198 35.62 -18.01 -25.13
CA GLY A 198 35.60 -18.26 -23.69
C GLY A 198 35.06 -17.02 -22.99
N ASP A 199 33.76 -17.02 -22.77
CA ASP A 199 33.03 -15.93 -22.15
C ASP A 199 33.03 -16.14 -20.62
N ASP A 200 34.07 -15.65 -19.96
CA ASP A 200 34.12 -15.45 -18.50
C ASP A 200 33.18 -14.31 -18.10
N HIS A 201 31.89 -14.46 -18.43
CA HIS A 201 30.85 -13.60 -17.88
C HIS A 201 30.61 -14.01 -16.42
N PRO A 202 30.73 -13.09 -15.45
CA PRO A 202 30.45 -13.40 -14.06
C PRO A 202 29.03 -13.95 -13.98
N GLN A 203 28.90 -15.21 -13.55
CA GLN A 203 27.63 -15.90 -13.38
C GLN A 203 26.68 -14.98 -12.60
N ALA A 204 25.73 -14.38 -13.30
CA ALA A 204 24.74 -13.51 -12.69
C ALA A 204 24.07 -14.31 -11.57
N ALA A 205 24.22 -13.83 -10.34
CA ALA A 205 23.68 -14.51 -9.16
C ALA A 205 22.19 -14.74 -9.39
N TRP A 206 21.81 -16.00 -9.57
CA TRP A 206 20.42 -16.37 -9.80
C TRP A 206 19.59 -15.91 -8.60
N CYS A 207 18.57 -15.09 -8.85
CA CYS A 207 17.64 -14.60 -7.84
C CYS A 207 16.29 -15.30 -8.06
N ASP A 208 15.71 -15.83 -6.99
CA ASP A 208 14.37 -16.40 -7.02
C ASP A 208 13.36 -15.28 -7.30
N PRO A 209 12.44 -15.43 -8.26
CA PRO A 209 11.44 -14.40 -8.55
C PRO A 209 10.47 -14.13 -7.40
N GLY A 210 10.47 -14.94 -6.34
CA GLY A 210 9.56 -14.83 -5.22
C GLY A 210 8.22 -15.53 -5.48
N PRO A 211 7.27 -15.44 -4.52
CA PRO A 211 5.93 -15.98 -4.71
C PRO A 211 5.19 -15.21 -5.81
N ASP A 212 4.28 -15.90 -6.49
CA ASP A 212 3.37 -15.32 -7.46
C ASP A 212 2.50 -14.26 -6.79
N SER A 213 2.58 -13.01 -7.27
CA SER A 213 1.91 -11.85 -6.67
C SER A 213 0.39 -11.89 -6.82
N LEU A 214 -0.13 -12.78 -7.67
CA LEU A 214 -1.57 -13.01 -7.82
C LEU A 214 -2.16 -13.94 -6.74
N LEU A 215 -1.32 -14.63 -5.96
CA LEU A 215 -1.79 -15.58 -4.94
C LEU A 215 -1.84 -14.92 -3.55
N GLU A 216 -2.96 -15.03 -2.86
CA GLU A 216 -3.06 -14.69 -1.43
C GLU A 216 -2.43 -15.78 -0.55
N ILE A 217 -1.30 -15.51 0.09
CA ILE A 217 -0.62 -16.48 0.97
C ILE A 217 -0.61 -15.94 2.42
N PRO A 218 -1.23 -16.63 3.40
CA PRO A 218 -2.06 -17.83 3.27
C PRO A 218 -3.50 -17.50 2.84
N GLY A 219 -4.19 -18.46 2.20
CA GLY A 219 -5.64 -18.43 2.03
C GLY A 219 -6.15 -18.61 0.60
N GLU A 220 -5.31 -18.47 -0.41
CA GLU A 220 -5.72 -18.63 -1.81
C GLU A 220 -6.24 -20.04 -2.07
N LEU A 221 -7.46 -20.14 -2.59
CA LEU A 221 -8.07 -21.40 -2.98
C LEU A 221 -7.60 -21.80 -4.38
N VAL A 222 -7.07 -23.01 -4.49
CA VAL A 222 -6.49 -23.54 -5.73
C VAL A 222 -6.98 -24.96 -5.98
N ILE A 223 -6.85 -25.42 -7.23
CA ILE A 223 -6.90 -26.86 -7.53
C ILE A 223 -5.47 -27.37 -7.67
N ALA A 224 -5.10 -28.36 -6.86
CA ALA A 224 -3.75 -28.89 -6.83
C ALA A 224 -3.72 -30.35 -7.29
N ARG A 225 -2.70 -30.71 -8.07
CA ARG A 225 -2.54 -32.05 -8.61
C ARG A 225 -2.06 -33.01 -7.52
N SER A 226 -2.89 -33.99 -7.17
CA SER A 226 -2.47 -35.15 -6.37
C SER A 226 -2.53 -36.40 -7.23
N TYR A 227 -1.40 -37.11 -7.36
CA TYR A 227 -1.25 -38.25 -8.27
C TYR A 227 -1.62 -37.92 -9.73
N LYS A 228 -2.79 -38.40 -10.19
CA LYS A 228 -3.28 -38.27 -11.57
C LYS A 228 -4.51 -37.36 -11.69
N ALA A 229 -5.00 -36.79 -10.60
CA ALA A 229 -6.18 -35.95 -10.57
C ALA A 229 -5.92 -34.63 -9.84
N TYR A 230 -6.84 -33.68 -9.97
CA TYR A 230 -6.78 -32.38 -9.32
C TYR A 230 -7.81 -32.32 -8.19
N TYR A 231 -7.41 -31.78 -7.04
CA TYR A 231 -8.26 -31.70 -5.85
C TYR A 231 -8.26 -30.26 -5.33
N ALA A 232 -9.36 -29.86 -4.70
CA ALA A 232 -9.45 -28.57 -4.04
C ALA A 232 -8.42 -28.49 -2.90
N ALA A 233 -7.74 -27.35 -2.79
CA ALA A 233 -6.70 -27.11 -1.82
C ALA A 233 -6.55 -25.61 -1.55
N MET A 234 -5.72 -25.27 -0.57
CA MET A 234 -5.42 -23.90 -0.16
C MET A 234 -3.91 -23.67 -0.13
N VAL A 235 -3.46 -22.50 -0.58
CA VAL A 235 -2.06 -22.08 -0.47
C VAL A 235 -1.81 -21.59 0.96
N TYR A 236 -0.84 -22.22 1.63
CA TYR A 236 -0.55 -21.95 3.04
C TYR A 236 0.76 -21.18 3.26
N ASP A 237 1.81 -21.50 2.50
CA ASP A 237 3.13 -20.87 2.66
C ASP A 237 3.94 -20.92 1.36
N TYR A 238 5.02 -20.14 1.29
CA TYR A 238 5.98 -20.12 0.19
C TYR A 238 7.40 -20.31 0.68
N LYS A 239 8.10 -21.28 0.07
CA LYS A 239 9.52 -21.54 0.28
C LYS A 239 10.30 -21.04 -0.93
N PRO A 240 11.19 -20.04 -0.75
CA PRO A 240 12.02 -19.52 -1.82
C PRO A 240 12.86 -20.59 -2.49
N GLY A 241 13.07 -20.42 -3.80
CA GLY A 241 13.93 -21.28 -4.58
C GLY A 241 15.40 -21.14 -4.19
N VAL A 242 16.18 -22.19 -4.43
CA VAL A 242 17.61 -22.24 -4.07
C VAL A 242 18.46 -22.65 -5.26
N PHE A 243 19.62 -22.03 -5.42
CA PHE A 243 20.62 -22.44 -6.40
C PHE A 243 21.48 -23.55 -5.78
N MET A 244 21.37 -24.78 -6.27
CA MET A 244 22.15 -25.92 -5.78
C MET A 244 22.79 -26.67 -6.94
N ASN A 245 24.09 -26.97 -6.84
CA ASN A 245 24.86 -27.75 -7.82
C ASN A 245 24.77 -27.19 -9.26
N GLY A 246 24.89 -25.86 -9.40
CA GLY A 246 24.83 -25.21 -10.72
C GLY A 246 23.43 -25.17 -11.34
N ARG A 247 22.37 -25.55 -10.60
CA ARG A 247 20.99 -25.53 -11.08
C ARG A 247 20.09 -24.75 -10.13
N ALA A 248 19.38 -23.79 -10.69
CA ALA A 248 18.29 -23.10 -10.03
C ALA A 248 17.14 -24.07 -9.76
N ARG A 249 16.74 -24.21 -8.50
CA ARG A 249 15.48 -24.86 -8.14
C ARG A 249 14.44 -23.78 -7.88
N PRO A 250 13.30 -23.78 -8.60
CA PRO A 250 12.26 -22.78 -8.36
C PRO A 250 11.68 -22.93 -6.95
N GLY A 251 11.10 -21.84 -6.43
CA GLY A 251 10.36 -21.89 -5.16
C GLY A 251 9.22 -22.90 -5.15
N GLN A 252 8.82 -23.29 -3.96
CA GLN A 252 7.76 -24.25 -3.70
C GLN A 252 6.69 -23.63 -2.81
N TYR A 253 5.45 -24.06 -2.98
CA TYR A 253 4.29 -23.62 -2.21
C TYR A 253 3.83 -24.75 -1.31
N LEU A 254 3.53 -24.46 -0.05
CA LEU A 254 2.90 -25.41 0.85
C LEU A 254 1.40 -25.40 0.57
N ILE A 255 0.90 -26.49 0.03
CA ILE A 255 -0.51 -26.64 -0.34
C ILE A 255 -1.18 -27.58 0.67
N GLU A 256 -2.29 -27.13 1.25
CA GLU A 256 -3.14 -27.91 2.16
C GLU A 256 -4.38 -28.39 1.40
N PHE A 257 -4.53 -29.71 1.26
CA PHE A 257 -5.69 -30.33 0.63
C PHE A 257 -6.86 -30.40 1.62
N MET A 258 -8.08 -30.61 1.12
CA MET A 258 -9.30 -30.72 1.96
C MET A 258 -9.24 -31.86 3.00
N ASP A 259 -8.40 -32.87 2.79
CA ASP A 259 -8.15 -33.95 3.76
C ASP A 259 -7.17 -33.54 4.89
N GLY A 260 -6.80 -32.25 4.97
CA GLY A 260 -5.84 -31.71 5.92
C GLY A 260 -4.39 -32.06 5.63
N LYS A 261 -4.09 -32.82 4.57
CA LYS A 261 -2.71 -33.16 4.22
C LYS A 261 -2.04 -31.97 3.56
N ARG A 262 -0.81 -31.67 3.99
CA ARG A 262 0.01 -30.59 3.44
C ARG A 262 1.16 -31.13 2.59
N ARG A 263 1.42 -30.53 1.43
CA ARG A 263 2.53 -30.91 0.53
C ARG A 263 3.19 -29.69 -0.09
N TRP A 264 4.53 -29.73 -0.17
CA TRP A 264 5.31 -28.75 -0.94
C TRP A 264 5.22 -29.07 -2.43
N MET A 265 4.72 -28.11 -3.23
CA MET A 265 4.45 -28.27 -4.65
C MET A 265 5.03 -27.10 -5.45
N SER A 266 5.42 -27.33 -6.70
CA SER A 266 5.82 -26.22 -7.59
C SER A 266 4.58 -25.50 -8.14
N ARG A 267 4.72 -24.24 -8.55
CA ARG A 267 3.63 -23.44 -9.14
C ARG A 267 2.88 -24.15 -10.29
N LYS A 268 3.58 -24.98 -11.07
CA LYS A 268 3.02 -25.73 -12.21
C LYS A 268 2.10 -26.89 -11.82
N MET A 269 2.04 -27.24 -10.52
CA MET A 269 1.27 -28.38 -10.02
C MET A 269 -0.10 -27.98 -9.47
N PHE A 270 -0.42 -26.69 -9.44
CA PHE A 270 -1.73 -26.20 -9.01
C PHE A 270 -2.13 -24.99 -9.86
N TYR A 271 -3.42 -24.69 -9.85
CA TYR A 271 -4.01 -23.60 -10.61
C TYR A 271 -4.89 -22.75 -9.68
N SER A 272 -4.79 -21.43 -9.76
CA SER A 272 -5.71 -20.49 -9.10
C SER A 272 -6.88 -20.17 -10.01
N ARG A 273 -7.90 -19.48 -9.48
CA ARG A 273 -9.09 -19.06 -10.26
C ARG A 273 -8.77 -18.23 -11.50
N ASP A 274 -7.61 -17.57 -11.52
CA ASP A 274 -7.18 -16.67 -12.59
C ASP A 274 -6.40 -17.42 -13.69
N ASP A 275 -6.04 -18.69 -13.49
CA ASP A 275 -5.39 -19.53 -14.49
C ASP A 275 -6.43 -20.15 -15.44
N ASP A 276 -6.22 -20.06 -16.75
CA ASP A 276 -7.11 -20.65 -17.77
C ASP A 276 -7.32 -22.16 -17.56
N GLU A 277 -6.28 -22.86 -17.09
CA GLU A 277 -6.38 -24.30 -16.85
C GLU A 277 -7.28 -24.67 -15.68
N PHE A 278 -7.57 -23.74 -14.76
CA PHE A 278 -8.39 -24.00 -13.57
C PHE A 278 -9.73 -24.66 -13.93
N VAL A 279 -10.38 -24.17 -14.99
CA VAL A 279 -11.69 -24.68 -15.44
C VAL A 279 -11.53 -25.96 -16.28
N THR A 280 -10.37 -26.19 -16.88
CA THR A 280 -10.15 -27.31 -17.82
C THR A 280 -9.69 -28.61 -17.15
N LYS A 281 -9.15 -28.54 -15.93
CA LYS A 281 -8.57 -29.73 -15.29
C LYS A 281 -9.67 -30.63 -14.70
N PRO A 282 -9.63 -31.95 -14.96
CA PRO A 282 -10.57 -32.87 -14.37
C PRO A 282 -10.32 -32.96 -12.86
N LEU A 283 -11.37 -32.69 -12.08
CA LEU A 283 -11.37 -32.91 -10.64
C LEU A 283 -11.32 -34.41 -10.34
N GLY A 284 -10.57 -34.76 -9.31
CA GLY A 284 -10.55 -36.11 -8.77
C GLY A 284 -11.86 -36.44 -8.09
N HIS A 285 -12.20 -37.73 -8.07
CA HIS A 285 -13.30 -38.21 -7.26
C HIS A 285 -12.85 -38.21 -5.80
N TYR A 286 -13.65 -37.58 -4.93
CA TYR A 286 -13.60 -37.87 -3.51
C TYR A 286 -14.36 -39.19 -3.34
N GLU A 287 -13.66 -40.22 -2.86
CA GLU A 287 -14.34 -41.40 -2.34
C GLU A 287 -14.98 -40.92 -1.05
N ASP A 288 -16.23 -40.47 -1.15
CA ASP A 288 -17.06 -40.23 0.02
C ASP A 288 -17.12 -41.58 0.74
N GLU A 289 -16.42 -41.71 1.86
CA GLU A 289 -16.40 -42.92 2.68
C GLU A 289 -17.81 -43.12 3.25
N ASP A 290 -18.68 -43.76 2.47
CA ASP A 290 -20.04 -44.21 2.81
C ASP A 290 -20.72 -43.31 3.88
N ASP A 291 -21.10 -42.10 3.47
CA ASP A 291 -22.08 -41.29 4.18
C ASP A 291 -23.44 -42.01 4.10
N SER A 292 -23.57 -43.04 4.93
CA SER A 292 -24.82 -43.70 5.29
C SER A 292 -25.54 -42.97 6.42
N ASP A 293 -25.14 -41.73 6.70
CA ASP A 293 -25.89 -40.81 7.52
C ASP A 293 -26.74 -39.95 6.60
N ALA A 294 -28.06 -40.09 6.75
CA ALA A 294 -29.06 -39.28 6.07
C ALA A 294 -28.78 -37.80 6.39
N ASP A 295 -28.12 -37.11 5.45
CA ASP A 295 -27.89 -35.68 5.51
C ASP A 295 -29.23 -34.96 5.58
N ALA A 296 -29.58 -34.55 6.80
CA ALA A 296 -30.49 -33.47 7.03
C ALA A 296 -29.84 -32.23 6.42
N ASP A 297 -30.41 -31.71 5.34
CA ASP A 297 -30.06 -30.46 4.67
C ASP A 297 -29.54 -29.43 5.69
N VAL A 298 -28.22 -29.30 5.82
CA VAL A 298 -27.63 -28.17 6.51
C VAL A 298 -27.78 -27.02 5.54
N GLU A 299 -28.95 -26.38 5.58
CA GLU A 299 -29.15 -25.06 4.98
C GLU A 299 -27.96 -24.20 5.41
N VAL A 300 -27.06 -23.92 4.47
CA VAL A 300 -26.05 -22.88 4.65
C VAL A 300 -26.86 -21.64 4.96
N HIS A 301 -26.92 -21.28 6.24
CA HIS A 301 -27.74 -20.21 6.73
C HIS A 301 -27.16 -18.94 6.11
N VAL A 302 -27.70 -18.56 4.96
CA VAL A 302 -27.38 -17.31 4.26
C VAL A 302 -27.68 -16.25 5.28
N ASP A 303 -26.62 -15.72 5.90
CA ASP A 303 -26.63 -14.86 7.09
C ASP A 303 -27.73 -13.81 6.88
N THR A 304 -28.92 -14.09 7.45
CA THR A 304 -30.15 -13.40 7.08
C THR A 304 -29.95 -11.92 7.35
N ALA A 305 -30.08 -11.12 6.29
CA ALA A 305 -29.97 -9.66 6.25
C ALA A 305 -29.54 -9.05 7.58
N ARG A 306 -28.21 -8.97 7.84
CA ARG A 306 -27.70 -8.33 9.05
C ARG A 306 -28.42 -6.99 9.23
N PRO A 307 -29.09 -6.78 10.38
CA PRO A 307 -29.86 -5.56 10.60
C PRO A 307 -28.92 -4.38 10.38
N ILE A 308 -29.29 -3.51 9.44
CA ILE A 308 -28.50 -2.33 9.12
C ILE A 308 -28.37 -1.52 10.41
N THR A 309 -27.14 -1.28 10.86
CA THR A 309 -26.88 -0.42 12.00
C THR A 309 -27.54 0.94 11.79
N ALA A 310 -27.98 1.61 12.86
CA ALA A 310 -28.50 2.96 12.72
C ALA A 310 -27.42 3.88 12.15
N ALA A 311 -27.79 4.77 11.22
CA ALA A 311 -26.84 5.74 10.67
C ALA A 311 -26.28 6.64 11.79
N PRO A 312 -24.99 7.02 11.72
CA PRO A 312 -24.41 7.89 12.74
C PRO A 312 -25.13 9.24 12.74
N THR A 313 -25.63 9.65 13.92
CA THR A 313 -26.45 10.84 14.12
C THR A 313 -25.65 12.13 14.27
N ASP A 314 -24.35 12.03 14.48
CA ASP A 314 -23.46 13.16 14.67
C ASP A 314 -22.11 12.92 13.99
N ARG A 315 -21.42 14.03 13.68
CA ARG A 315 -20.13 13.99 12.99
C ARG A 315 -19.05 13.27 13.81
N ALA A 316 -19.01 13.46 15.12
CA ALA A 316 -17.96 12.87 15.95
C ALA A 316 -18.07 11.33 15.98
N THR A 317 -19.30 10.82 16.03
CA THR A 317 -19.57 9.39 15.88
C THR A 317 -19.17 8.89 14.50
N ALA A 318 -19.50 9.61 13.42
CA ALA A 318 -19.09 9.22 12.07
C ALA A 318 -17.56 9.23 11.87
N GLU A 319 -16.85 10.19 12.46
CA GLU A 319 -15.39 10.33 12.36
C GLU A 319 -14.63 9.23 13.12
N SER A 320 -15.15 8.82 14.29
CA SER A 320 -14.57 7.76 15.12
C SER A 320 -14.94 6.34 14.69
N MET A 321 -15.91 6.18 13.78
CA MET A 321 -16.39 4.88 13.32
C MET A 321 -15.42 4.24 12.31
N ALA A 322 -15.16 2.95 12.48
CA ALA A 322 -14.41 2.14 11.53
C ALA A 322 -15.12 2.08 10.16
N LEU A 323 -14.36 2.04 9.06
CA LEU A 323 -14.93 2.12 7.71
C LEU A 323 -15.90 0.97 7.40
N GLU A 324 -15.62 -0.22 7.94
CA GLU A 324 -16.43 -1.43 7.80
C GLU A 324 -17.85 -1.22 8.32
N LYS A 325 -18.02 -0.40 9.37
CA LYS A 325 -19.33 -0.05 9.93
C LYS A 325 -20.01 1.07 9.14
N LEU A 326 -19.24 1.92 8.45
CA LEU A 326 -19.78 2.99 7.61
C LEU A 326 -20.23 2.52 6.23
N ILE A 327 -19.60 1.48 5.69
CA ILE A 327 -19.86 0.95 4.34
C ILE A 327 -21.34 0.55 4.12
N PRO A 328 -22.03 -0.14 5.04
CA PRO A 328 -23.45 -0.45 4.88
C PRO A 328 -24.34 0.77 4.64
N HIS A 329 -23.97 1.93 5.18
CA HIS A 329 -24.76 3.17 5.02
C HIS A 329 -24.65 3.80 3.63
N ILE A 330 -23.68 3.37 2.81
CA ILE A 330 -23.51 3.88 1.45
C ILE A 330 -24.02 2.89 0.39
N TYR A 331 -24.47 1.69 0.76
CA TYR A 331 -24.95 0.69 -0.20
C TYR A 331 -26.12 1.16 -1.05
N ASN A 332 -27.05 1.97 -0.51
CA ASN A 332 -28.12 2.53 -1.32
C ASN A 332 -27.56 3.39 -2.46
N ILE A 333 -26.61 4.29 -2.17
CA ILE A 333 -25.97 5.17 -3.17
C ILE A 333 -25.23 4.35 -4.23
N LEU A 334 -24.53 3.31 -3.80
CA LEU A 334 -23.82 2.41 -4.70
C LEU A 334 -24.80 1.63 -5.59
N HIS A 335 -25.94 1.17 -5.04
CA HIS A 335 -26.99 0.53 -5.82
C HIS A 335 -27.56 1.48 -6.89
N TRP A 336 -27.83 2.74 -6.52
CA TRP A 336 -28.20 3.78 -7.48
C TRP A 336 -27.12 4.01 -8.56
N THR A 337 -25.84 3.85 -8.21
CA THR A 337 -24.71 3.98 -9.14
C THR A 337 -24.63 2.81 -10.11
N VAL A 338 -24.80 1.56 -9.65
CA VAL A 338 -24.84 0.36 -10.52
C VAL A 338 -26.01 0.45 -11.52
N LYS A 339 -27.12 1.08 -11.13
CA LYS A 339 -28.26 1.38 -12.02
C LYS A 339 -28.07 2.60 -12.92
N SER A 340 -26.89 3.23 -12.95
CA SER A 340 -26.60 4.47 -13.69
C SER A 340 -27.57 5.62 -13.39
N ALA A 341 -28.23 5.58 -12.23
CA ALA A 341 -29.30 6.50 -11.83
C ALA A 341 -28.84 7.49 -10.76
N TYR A 342 -27.66 7.29 -10.15
CA TYR A 342 -27.04 8.27 -9.26
C TYR A 342 -26.42 9.43 -10.06
N PRO A 343 -26.93 10.67 -9.96
CA PRO A 343 -26.51 11.77 -10.83
C PRO A 343 -25.02 12.09 -10.79
N PRO A 344 -24.33 12.11 -9.63
CA PRO A 344 -22.90 12.43 -9.57
C PRO A 344 -22.00 11.44 -10.32
N THR A 345 -22.42 10.17 -10.45
CA THR A 345 -21.63 9.13 -11.13
C THR A 345 -22.11 8.84 -12.54
N ARG A 346 -23.28 9.31 -12.96
CA ARG A 346 -23.88 9.01 -14.27
C ARG A 346 -22.90 9.24 -15.43
N GLY A 347 -22.22 10.40 -15.44
CA GLY A 347 -21.23 10.72 -16.49
C GLY A 347 -20.02 9.76 -16.52
N ARG A 348 -19.56 9.29 -15.35
CA ARG A 348 -18.46 8.31 -15.26
C ARG A 348 -18.92 6.92 -15.71
N CYS A 349 -20.15 6.53 -15.36
CA CYS A 349 -20.75 5.29 -15.83
C CYS A 349 -20.86 5.31 -17.37
N ASP A 350 -21.37 6.40 -17.94
CA ASP A 350 -21.47 6.55 -19.39
C ASP A 350 -20.11 6.53 -20.09
N ASP A 351 -19.09 7.17 -19.51
CA ASP A 351 -17.72 7.09 -20.03
C ASP A 351 -17.16 5.65 -19.93
N PHE A 352 -17.47 4.91 -18.87
CA PHE A 352 -17.05 3.51 -18.74
C PHE A 352 -17.62 2.65 -19.87
N TYR A 353 -18.93 2.77 -20.14
CA TYR A 353 -19.60 2.02 -21.21
C TYR A 353 -19.21 2.46 -22.62
N ARG A 354 -18.66 3.67 -22.80
CA ARG A 354 -18.23 4.20 -24.11
C ARG A 354 -16.97 3.52 -24.67
N GLY A 355 -16.26 2.75 -23.84
CA GLY A 355 -15.19 1.84 -24.29
C GLY A 355 -13.81 2.07 -23.66
N ALA A 356 -12.86 1.23 -24.05
CA ALA A 356 -11.57 1.05 -23.36
C ALA A 356 -10.74 2.34 -23.17
N ARG A 357 -10.72 3.26 -24.14
CA ARG A 357 -9.96 4.51 -24.02
C ARG A 357 -10.50 5.40 -22.88
N LYS A 358 -11.82 5.46 -22.74
CA LYS A 358 -12.47 6.23 -21.67
C LYS A 358 -12.34 5.54 -20.32
N ARG A 359 -12.40 4.19 -20.29
CA ARG A 359 -12.08 3.40 -19.09
C ARG A 359 -10.66 3.67 -18.58
N LYS A 360 -9.67 3.70 -19.47
CA LYS A 360 -8.29 4.02 -19.08
C LYS A 360 -8.16 5.42 -18.44
N ALA A 361 -8.89 6.40 -18.95
CA ALA A 361 -8.92 7.74 -18.34
C ALA A 361 -9.59 7.72 -16.95
N LEU A 362 -10.66 6.92 -16.78
CA LEU A 362 -11.30 6.73 -15.49
C LEU A 362 -10.40 6.03 -14.48
N GLY A 363 -9.58 5.05 -14.90
CA GLY A 363 -8.61 4.40 -14.03
C GLY A 363 -7.55 5.37 -13.49
N ALA A 364 -7.06 6.28 -14.34
CA ALA A 364 -6.13 7.33 -13.92
C ALA A 364 -6.76 8.28 -12.88
N ASP A 365 -8.00 8.72 -13.11
CA ASP A 365 -8.76 9.56 -12.16
C ASP A 365 -9.21 8.79 -10.91
N GLY A 366 -9.43 7.48 -11.03
CA GLY A 366 -9.93 6.57 -10.00
C GLY A 366 -8.97 6.41 -8.82
N THR A 367 -7.68 6.67 -9.03
CA THR A 367 -6.67 6.71 -7.96
C THR A 367 -6.88 7.86 -6.97
N GLN A 368 -7.71 8.87 -7.29
CA GLN A 368 -8.05 9.97 -6.39
C GLN A 368 -9.15 9.56 -5.38
N THR A 369 -8.84 8.59 -4.51
CA THR A 369 -9.70 8.20 -3.37
C THR A 369 -9.56 9.12 -2.16
N GLY A 370 -8.82 10.22 -2.29
CA GLY A 370 -8.71 11.25 -1.26
C GLY A 370 -7.78 10.95 -0.10
N SER A 371 -8.10 11.50 1.06
CA SER A 371 -7.29 11.41 2.28
C SER A 371 -7.34 10.04 2.98
N LEU A 372 -7.96 9.03 2.35
CA LEU A 372 -7.95 7.66 2.87
C LEU A 372 -6.54 7.09 2.82
N THR A 373 -6.11 6.46 3.91
CA THR A 373 -4.83 5.74 4.00
C THR A 373 -4.81 4.52 3.07
N ALA A 374 -3.63 3.96 2.79
CA ALA A 374 -3.51 2.77 1.93
C ALA A 374 -4.30 1.56 2.48
N SER A 375 -4.21 1.33 3.79
CA SER A 375 -4.97 0.28 4.48
C SER A 375 -6.48 0.49 4.33
N GLU A 376 -6.96 1.71 4.55
CA GLU A 376 -8.38 2.05 4.39
C GLU A 376 -8.89 1.84 2.96
N ARG A 377 -8.08 2.18 1.94
CA ARG A 377 -8.42 1.89 0.54
C ARG A 377 -8.53 0.39 0.29
N GLY A 378 -7.64 -0.40 0.88
CA GLY A 378 -7.72 -1.87 0.83
C GLY A 378 -9.03 -2.40 1.41
N VAL A 379 -9.45 -1.88 2.58
CA VAL A 379 -10.74 -2.24 3.20
C VAL A 379 -11.92 -1.90 2.30
N VAL A 380 -11.96 -0.69 1.74
CA VAL A 380 -13.04 -0.27 0.83
C VAL A 380 -13.06 -1.12 -0.43
N SER A 381 -11.90 -1.35 -1.05
CA SER A 381 -11.78 -2.16 -2.27
C SER A 381 -12.29 -3.57 -2.04
N LYS A 382 -11.82 -4.23 -0.98
CA LYS A 382 -12.25 -5.58 -0.61
C LYS A 382 -13.76 -5.64 -0.36
N ALA A 383 -14.30 -4.70 0.40
CA ALA A 383 -15.73 -4.66 0.70
C ALA A 383 -16.59 -4.49 -0.57
N MET A 384 -16.17 -3.64 -1.52
CA MET A 384 -16.89 -3.45 -2.79
C MET A 384 -16.83 -4.69 -3.67
N GLN A 385 -15.66 -5.33 -3.76
CA GLN A 385 -15.50 -6.57 -4.52
C GLN A 385 -16.34 -7.70 -3.93
N THR A 386 -16.32 -7.88 -2.61
CA THR A 386 -17.20 -8.84 -1.92
C THR A 386 -18.67 -8.52 -2.19
N TRP A 387 -19.08 -7.26 -2.05
CA TRP A 387 -20.47 -6.85 -2.26
C TRP A 387 -20.97 -7.12 -3.70
N VAL A 388 -20.12 -6.92 -4.71
CA VAL A 388 -20.44 -7.22 -6.11
C VAL A 388 -20.44 -8.73 -6.39
N ALA A 389 -19.63 -9.50 -5.67
CA ALA A 389 -19.53 -10.95 -5.86
C ALA A 389 -20.62 -11.75 -5.11
N CYS A 390 -21.25 -11.19 -4.09
CA CYS A 390 -22.31 -11.88 -3.34
C CYS A 390 -23.56 -12.15 -4.20
N ASP A 391 -24.25 -13.26 -3.93
CA ASP A 391 -25.53 -13.60 -4.59
C ASP A 391 -26.63 -12.55 -4.36
N LEU A 392 -26.52 -11.79 -3.27
CA LEU A 392 -27.37 -10.66 -2.93
C LEU A 392 -26.89 -9.34 -3.54
N ARG A 393 -26.03 -9.37 -4.57
CA ARG A 393 -25.58 -8.15 -5.25
C ARG A 393 -26.79 -7.40 -5.82
N PRO A 394 -26.73 -6.06 -5.87
CA PRO A 394 -27.76 -5.30 -6.57
C PRO A 394 -27.84 -5.70 -8.04
N VAL A 395 -29.07 -5.79 -8.56
CA VAL A 395 -29.33 -5.87 -10.00
C VAL A 395 -29.12 -4.49 -10.61
N GLY A 396 -28.19 -4.40 -11.55
CA GLY A 396 -27.84 -3.15 -12.23
C GLY A 396 -28.82 -2.73 -13.32
N ASP A 397 -28.43 -1.72 -14.11
CA ASP A 397 -29.11 -1.44 -15.37
C ASP A 397 -28.74 -2.50 -16.43
N ALA A 398 -29.47 -2.52 -17.56
CA ALA A 398 -29.22 -3.49 -18.62
C ALA A 398 -27.75 -3.48 -19.10
N ARG A 399 -27.13 -2.29 -19.17
CA ARG A 399 -25.74 -2.13 -19.60
C ARG A 399 -24.76 -2.76 -18.61
N TYR A 400 -24.99 -2.59 -17.31
CA TYR A 400 -24.20 -3.23 -16.26
C TYR A 400 -24.34 -4.76 -16.30
N GLU A 401 -25.57 -5.25 -16.48
CA GLU A 401 -25.84 -6.69 -16.52
C GLU A 401 -25.27 -7.36 -17.79
N GLU A 402 -25.12 -6.62 -18.89
CA GLU A 402 -24.45 -7.09 -20.11
C GLU A 402 -22.91 -7.16 -19.98
N LEU A 403 -22.32 -6.54 -18.94
CA LEU A 403 -20.88 -6.59 -18.74
C LEU A 403 -20.40 -8.02 -18.45
N SER A 404 -19.27 -8.39 -19.07
CA SER A 404 -18.56 -9.62 -18.72
C SER A 404 -18.12 -9.60 -17.24
N PRO A 405 -17.89 -10.76 -16.60
CA PRO A 405 -17.41 -10.80 -15.21
C PRO A 405 -16.15 -9.94 -14.99
N ILE A 406 -15.23 -9.95 -15.95
CA ILE A 406 -14.00 -9.14 -15.93
C ILE A 406 -14.34 -7.64 -16.02
N ASP A 407 -15.23 -7.24 -16.93
CA ASP A 407 -15.64 -5.84 -17.04
C ASP A 407 -16.42 -5.36 -15.81
N ARG A 408 -17.17 -6.23 -15.12
CA ARG A 408 -17.83 -5.90 -13.85
C ARG A 408 -16.82 -5.68 -12.72
N ALA A 409 -15.77 -6.51 -12.65
CA ALA A 409 -14.68 -6.30 -11.72
C ALA A 409 -13.97 -4.96 -11.99
N MET A 410 -13.71 -4.64 -13.27
CA MET A 410 -13.19 -3.32 -13.66
C MET A 410 -14.15 -2.18 -13.29
N PHE A 411 -15.46 -2.33 -13.51
CA PHE A 411 -16.46 -1.33 -13.10
C PHE A 411 -16.43 -1.11 -11.58
N CYS A 412 -16.27 -2.18 -10.81
CA CYS A 412 -16.11 -2.10 -9.36
C CYS A 412 -14.90 -1.25 -8.98
N CYS A 413 -13.73 -1.53 -9.57
CA CYS A 413 -12.50 -0.78 -9.30
C CYS A 413 -12.55 0.68 -9.79
N ASP A 414 -13.07 0.93 -10.99
CA ASP A 414 -12.99 2.24 -11.65
C ASP A 414 -14.12 3.20 -11.23
N ILE A 415 -15.28 2.65 -10.81
CA ILE A 415 -16.48 3.42 -10.50
C ILE A 415 -16.88 3.27 -9.03
N LEU A 416 -17.12 2.04 -8.57
CA LEU A 416 -17.70 1.81 -7.23
C LEU A 416 -16.72 2.12 -6.10
N VAL A 417 -15.46 1.70 -6.19
CA VAL A 417 -14.45 1.95 -5.14
C VAL A 417 -14.19 3.45 -4.95
N PRO A 418 -13.93 4.25 -6.02
CA PRO A 418 -13.75 5.69 -5.86
C PRO A 418 -15.01 6.39 -5.36
N GLU A 419 -16.19 5.94 -5.79
CA GLU A 419 -17.44 6.50 -5.30
C GLU A 419 -17.65 6.19 -3.81
N ALA A 420 -17.44 4.93 -3.39
CA ALA A 420 -17.52 4.53 -2.00
C ALA A 420 -16.56 5.35 -1.12
N ALA A 421 -15.32 5.53 -1.57
CA ALA A 421 -14.33 6.36 -0.88
C ALA A 421 -14.83 7.80 -0.67
N LYS A 422 -15.38 8.44 -1.71
CA LYS A 422 -15.95 9.80 -1.61
C LYS A 422 -17.10 9.85 -0.62
N GLN A 423 -17.97 8.84 -0.62
CA GLN A 423 -19.11 8.81 0.28
C GLN A 423 -18.72 8.58 1.74
N LEU A 424 -17.69 7.77 1.99
CA LEU A 424 -17.13 7.56 3.32
C LEU A 424 -16.44 8.84 3.84
N LEU A 425 -15.71 9.55 2.97
CA LEU A 425 -15.12 10.85 3.31
C LEU A 425 -16.22 11.90 3.61
N ALA A 426 -17.31 11.89 2.86
CA ALA A 426 -18.46 12.77 3.12
C ALA A 426 -19.12 12.48 4.48
N TRP A 427 -19.23 11.20 4.87
CA TRP A 427 -19.69 10.81 6.20
C TRP A 427 -18.76 11.31 7.31
N ARG A 428 -17.44 11.06 7.20
CA ARG A 428 -16.46 11.52 8.20
C ARG A 428 -16.39 13.04 8.32
N ALA A 429 -16.58 13.77 7.23
CA ALA A 429 -16.65 15.22 7.24
C ALA A 429 -17.98 15.78 7.81
N GLY A 430 -18.95 14.91 8.10
CA GLY A 430 -20.27 15.28 8.60
C GLY A 430 -21.23 15.82 7.53
N TYR A 431 -20.90 15.72 6.24
CA TYR A 431 -21.75 16.25 5.18
C TYR A 431 -23.04 15.44 4.97
N ARG A 432 -23.09 14.21 5.50
CA ARG A 432 -24.24 13.30 5.40
C ARG A 432 -25.09 13.18 6.66
N VAL A 433 -24.61 13.72 7.79
CA VAL A 433 -25.27 13.57 9.10
C VAL A 433 -26.63 14.28 9.14
N ASP A 434 -26.69 15.51 8.63
CA ASP A 434 -27.91 16.33 8.66
C ASP A 434 -28.78 16.20 7.41
N GLN A 435 -28.50 15.21 6.58
CA GLN A 435 -29.06 15.12 5.24
C GLN A 435 -30.03 13.94 5.11
N ALA A 436 -31.10 14.14 4.33
CA ALA A 436 -32.02 13.07 4.04
C ALA A 436 -31.27 11.90 3.40
N SER A 437 -31.38 10.71 4.01
CA SER A 437 -30.77 9.49 3.49
C SER A 437 -31.30 9.22 2.09
N VAL A 438 -30.40 8.74 1.21
CA VAL A 438 -30.81 8.32 -0.13
C VAL A 438 -31.74 7.12 0.03
N PRO A 439 -32.98 7.20 -0.48
CA PRO A 439 -33.94 6.11 -0.33
C PRO A 439 -33.40 4.83 -0.98
N PRO A 440 -33.84 3.65 -0.52
CA PRO A 440 -33.56 2.40 -1.22
C PRO A 440 -33.90 2.53 -2.70
N CYS A 441 -33.04 2.03 -3.58
CA CYS A 441 -33.28 2.12 -5.01
C CYS A 441 -34.46 1.23 -5.40
N PRO A 442 -35.53 1.78 -6.03
CA PRO A 442 -36.68 0.98 -6.46
C PRO A 442 -36.29 -0.08 -7.48
N GLU A 443 -37.08 -1.14 -7.62
CA GLU A 443 -36.86 -2.20 -8.62
C GLU A 443 -37.08 -1.71 -10.07
N GLY A 444 -37.80 -0.60 -10.27
CA GLY A 444 -38.09 -0.02 -11.58
C GLY A 444 -37.20 1.18 -11.98
N PRO A 445 -37.46 1.77 -13.17
CA PRO A 445 -36.82 3.01 -13.60
C PRO A 445 -37.27 4.15 -12.71
N ALA A 446 -36.48 4.41 -11.66
CA ALA A 446 -36.70 5.50 -10.75
C ALA A 446 -35.60 6.54 -10.92
N GLU A 447 -35.97 7.79 -10.74
CA GLU A 447 -35.02 8.88 -10.61
C GLU A 447 -35.13 9.45 -9.20
N LEU A 448 -34.00 9.86 -8.63
CA LEU A 448 -34.01 10.63 -7.39
C LEU A 448 -34.82 11.92 -7.61
N SER A 449 -35.53 12.39 -6.58
CA SER A 449 -36.22 13.68 -6.68
C SER A 449 -35.23 14.81 -6.97
N ALA A 450 -35.63 15.82 -7.73
CA ALA A 450 -34.74 16.92 -8.13
C ALA A 450 -34.03 17.59 -6.93
N ALA A 451 -34.73 17.73 -5.79
CA ALA A 451 -34.15 18.23 -4.55
C ALA A 451 -33.03 17.33 -4.02
N LEU A 452 -33.25 16.01 -3.97
CA LEU A 452 -32.22 15.04 -3.58
C LEU A 452 -31.06 15.00 -4.58
N GLN A 453 -31.33 15.09 -5.89
CA GLN A 453 -30.26 15.15 -6.89
C GLN A 453 -29.35 16.36 -6.69
N GLN A 454 -29.93 17.54 -6.41
CA GLN A 454 -29.17 18.76 -6.16
C GLN A 454 -28.36 18.66 -4.87
N GLN A 455 -28.96 18.10 -3.82
CA GLN A 455 -28.31 17.84 -2.53
C GLN A 455 -27.11 16.89 -2.71
N GLU A 456 -27.31 15.75 -3.36
CA GLU A 456 -26.28 14.73 -3.59
C GLU A 456 -25.15 15.26 -4.47
N THR A 457 -25.48 16.04 -5.49
CA THR A 457 -24.47 16.74 -6.31
C THR A 457 -23.66 17.74 -5.48
N ALA A 458 -24.28 18.41 -4.51
CA ALA A 458 -23.59 19.32 -3.61
C ALA A 458 -22.68 18.58 -2.61
N ILE A 459 -23.10 17.44 -2.06
CA ILE A 459 -22.24 16.57 -1.23
C ILE A 459 -21.04 16.11 -2.03
N HIS A 460 -21.28 15.60 -3.24
CA HIS A 460 -20.24 15.02 -4.09
C HIS A 460 -19.18 16.06 -4.46
N LYS A 461 -19.58 17.29 -4.80
CA LYS A 461 -18.63 18.41 -5.01
C LYS A 461 -17.77 18.71 -3.78
N LYS A 462 -18.32 18.62 -2.58
CA LYS A 462 -17.56 18.80 -1.33
C LYS A 462 -16.63 17.62 -1.07
N ALA A 463 -17.10 16.39 -1.31
CA ALA A 463 -16.29 15.19 -1.19
C ALA A 463 -15.12 15.17 -2.19
N ASP A 464 -15.37 15.59 -3.43
CA ASP A 464 -14.33 15.78 -4.46
C ASP A 464 -13.30 16.81 -4.03
N HIS A 465 -13.73 17.90 -3.39
CA HIS A 465 -12.79 18.88 -2.84
C HIS A 465 -11.90 18.26 -1.76
N LEU A 466 -12.47 17.49 -0.83
CA LEU A 466 -11.72 16.75 0.18
C LEU A 466 -10.77 15.72 -0.44
N ALA A 467 -11.20 15.04 -1.50
CA ALA A 467 -10.39 14.04 -2.17
C ALA A 467 -9.18 14.63 -2.91
N ARG A 468 -9.26 15.91 -3.30
CA ARG A 468 -8.14 16.65 -3.89
C ARG A 468 -7.20 17.26 -2.86
N LEU A 469 -7.59 17.32 -1.59
CA LEU A 469 -6.70 17.79 -0.55
C LEU A 469 -5.58 16.75 -0.37
N PRO A 470 -4.31 17.13 -0.53
CA PRO A 470 -3.22 16.21 -0.28
C PRO A 470 -3.28 15.79 1.20
N PRO A 471 -2.88 14.54 1.52
CA PRO A 471 -2.90 14.07 2.91
C PRO A 471 -2.12 15.04 3.81
N PRO A 472 -2.53 15.21 5.08
CA PRO A 472 -2.02 16.25 5.99
C PRO A 472 -0.48 16.33 6.10
N ALA A 473 0.23 15.21 5.89
CA ALA A 473 1.69 15.14 5.88
C ALA A 473 2.34 16.10 4.86
N ASN A 474 1.70 16.32 3.71
CA ASN A 474 2.20 17.25 2.69
C ASN A 474 1.86 18.71 3.00
N TRP A 475 0.81 18.95 3.79
CA TRP A 475 0.43 20.31 4.22
C TRP A 475 1.35 20.81 5.33
N ALA A 476 1.74 19.96 6.27
CA ALA A 476 2.78 20.27 7.26
C ALA A 476 4.13 20.59 6.59
N LYS A 477 4.54 19.81 5.57
CA LYS A 477 5.74 20.09 4.76
C LYS A 477 5.64 21.42 4.00
N LYS A 478 4.49 21.73 3.37
CA LYS A 478 4.27 23.02 2.68
C LYS A 478 4.23 24.21 3.64
N ILE A 479 3.54 24.11 4.78
CA ILE A 479 3.52 25.18 5.78
C ILE A 479 4.91 25.40 6.36
N ASN A 480 5.66 24.33 6.65
CA ASN A 480 7.03 24.47 7.11
C ASN A 480 7.91 25.08 6.02
N ALA A 481 7.82 24.66 4.76
CA ALA A 481 8.56 25.25 3.63
C ALA A 481 8.23 26.74 3.43
N VAL A 482 6.96 27.14 3.54
CA VAL A 482 6.54 28.55 3.47
C VAL A 482 7.06 29.33 4.68
N ARG A 483 7.07 28.74 5.88
CA ARG A 483 7.63 29.36 7.08
C ARG A 483 9.16 29.50 7.00
N THR A 484 9.89 28.49 6.52
CA THR A 484 11.35 28.58 6.33
C THR A 484 11.71 29.57 5.22
N SER A 485 10.99 29.56 4.09
CA SER A 485 11.20 30.52 3.00
C SER A 485 10.92 31.97 3.46
N ARG A 486 9.82 32.20 4.18
CA ARG A 486 9.51 33.52 4.78
C ARG A 486 10.54 33.94 5.81
N SER A 487 11.04 33.01 6.63
CA SER A 487 12.07 33.30 7.64
C SER A 487 13.42 33.62 6.99
N ALA A 488 13.78 32.91 5.91
CA ALA A 488 14.98 33.20 5.11
C ALA A 488 14.90 34.57 4.43
N ALA A 489 13.78 34.89 3.78
CA ALA A 489 13.56 36.20 3.17
C ALA A 489 13.55 37.35 4.20
N MET A 490 13.02 37.11 5.39
CA MET A 490 13.03 38.10 6.48
C MET A 490 14.43 38.32 7.08
N ARG A 491 15.30 37.30 7.08
CA ARG A 491 16.73 37.47 7.44
C ARG A 491 17.51 38.22 6.37
N GLU A 492 17.27 37.92 5.10
CA GLU A 492 17.90 38.60 3.97
C GLU A 492 17.54 40.09 3.92
N LEU A 493 16.31 40.44 4.31
CA LEU A 493 15.85 41.82 4.46
C LEU A 493 16.29 42.51 5.76
N GLY A 494 17.07 41.84 6.63
CA GLY A 494 17.53 42.38 7.91
C GLY A 494 16.40 42.71 8.90
N ARG A 495 15.22 42.08 8.75
CA ARG A 495 14.02 42.35 9.58
C ARG A 495 13.80 41.33 10.69
N LEU A 496 14.62 40.29 10.75
CA LEU A 496 14.76 39.42 11.91
C LEU A 496 16.15 39.65 12.49
N ALA A 497 16.21 40.29 13.66
CA ALA A 497 17.42 40.50 14.43
C ALA A 497 17.96 39.17 14.99
#